data_AF-A0A356E7B6-F1
#
_entry.id   AF-A0A356E7B6-F1
#
_cell.length_a   1.000
_cell.length_b   1.000
_cell.length_c   1.000
_cell.angle_alpha   90.00
_cell.angle_beta   90.00
_cell.angle_gamma   90.00
#
_symmetry.space_group_name_H-M   'P 1'
#
loop_
_entity.id
_entity.type
_entity.pdbx_description
1 polymer ?
#
loop_
_entity_poly.entity_id
_entity_poly.type
_entity_poly.pdbx_seq_one_letter_code
_entity_poly.pdbx_strand_id
1 'polypeptide(L)'
;MSEPAILVLADGSVFHGTSIGANGYTIGEVVFNTSMTGYQEILTDPSYFQQIVTLTYPHIGNTGTNSEDLESDGVYAAGLIIRDLPLLHSNFRANQSLSDYLKDNNVVAIADIDTRRLTRILRDKGAQAGCIMTGAIDEKKALEFALSFGSMAGKDLAQEVTSRASYQWTQGEWQLGKGYVEAKHLPFNIVAYDFGVKRNILRMLAERGCNITVVSAKTPAEEVLALNPDGIFLSNGPGDPEPCNYAIKAIQTLLATKKPIFGICLGHQLLGLAAGGKTKKMPFGHHGANHPVQDLASQKVFITSQNHGFEVDEASLPKNVRVTHRSLFDNSVQGIELTDQPAFSFQGHPEASPGPHDVAYLFDKFIDELRKVKA
;
A
#
# COMPACT_ATOMS: atom_id res chain seq x y z
N MET A 1 14.32 -22.73 23.10
CA MET A 1 13.29 -23.67 22.60
C MET A 1 12.42 -22.89 21.64
N SER A 2 12.07 -23.45 20.48
CA SER A 2 11.11 -22.85 19.57
C SER A 2 9.74 -22.79 20.24
N GLU A 3 9.06 -21.65 20.15
CA GLU A 3 7.71 -21.46 20.71
C GLU A 3 6.67 -21.83 19.65
N PRO A 4 5.65 -22.66 19.97
CA PRO A 4 4.66 -23.09 18.99
C PRO A 4 3.78 -21.92 18.53
N ALA A 5 3.31 -22.00 17.29
CA ALA A 5 2.36 -21.06 16.70
C ALA A 5 1.34 -21.78 15.83
N ILE A 6 0.14 -21.21 15.73
CA ILE A 6 -0.91 -21.66 14.80
C ILE A 6 -1.46 -20.49 14.00
N LEU A 7 -1.85 -20.76 12.76
CA LEU A 7 -2.73 -19.92 11.95
C LEU A 7 -4.03 -20.68 11.72
N VAL A 8 -5.16 -20.04 12.00
CA VAL A 8 -6.50 -20.56 11.71
C VAL A 8 -7.24 -19.58 10.81
N LEU A 9 -7.77 -20.05 9.70
CA LEU A 9 -8.61 -19.27 8.78
C LEU A 9 -10.10 -19.39 9.14
N ALA A 10 -10.89 -18.43 8.70
CA ALA A 10 -12.35 -18.43 8.88
C ALA A 10 -13.05 -19.67 8.28
N ASP A 11 -12.47 -20.33 7.27
CA ASP A 11 -12.99 -21.60 6.73
C ASP A 11 -12.63 -22.85 7.56
N GLY A 12 -11.94 -22.67 8.69
CA GLY A 12 -11.49 -23.74 9.57
C GLY A 12 -10.17 -24.39 9.16
N SER A 13 -9.49 -23.92 8.10
CA SER A 13 -8.15 -24.39 7.75
C SER A 13 -7.14 -24.04 8.85
N VAL A 14 -6.37 -25.03 9.30
CA VAL A 14 -5.34 -24.88 10.33
C VAL A 14 -3.94 -25.12 9.74
N PHE A 15 -2.99 -24.30 10.21
CA PHE A 15 -1.57 -24.41 9.93
C PHE A 15 -0.78 -24.34 11.25
N HIS A 16 0.05 -25.34 11.50
CA HIS A 16 0.93 -25.37 12.66
C HIS A 16 2.34 -25.00 12.25
N GLY A 17 2.98 -24.15 13.05
CA GLY A 17 4.31 -23.65 12.78
C GLY A 17 5.00 -23.17 14.04
N THR A 18 5.99 -22.30 13.84
CA THR A 18 6.84 -21.77 14.91
C THR A 18 6.66 -20.26 15.02
N SER A 19 6.58 -19.74 16.24
CA SER A 19 6.58 -18.30 16.51
C SER A 19 7.95 -17.70 16.17
N ILE A 20 7.94 -16.62 15.40
CA ILE A 20 9.16 -15.87 15.04
C ILE A 20 9.09 -14.40 15.45
N GLY A 21 7.97 -13.95 16.01
CA GLY A 21 7.74 -12.56 16.41
C GLY A 21 7.34 -12.46 17.88
N ALA A 22 6.43 -11.53 18.17
CA ALA A 22 5.89 -11.31 19.50
C ALA A 22 4.92 -12.41 19.95
N ASN A 23 4.75 -12.52 21.27
CA ASN A 23 3.85 -13.48 21.89
C ASN A 23 2.43 -12.93 21.99
N GLY A 24 1.42 -13.78 21.76
CA GLY A 24 0.02 -13.41 21.84
C GLY A 24 -0.79 -13.90 20.63
N TYR A 25 -1.72 -13.08 20.18
CA TYR A 25 -2.49 -13.36 18.98
C TYR A 25 -2.72 -12.09 18.17
N THR A 26 -2.96 -12.26 16.88
CA THR A 26 -3.40 -11.18 15.99
C THR A 26 -4.52 -11.70 15.09
N ILE A 27 -5.38 -10.78 14.65
CA ILE A 27 -6.48 -11.05 13.73
C ILE A 27 -6.41 -10.07 12.56
N GLY A 28 -6.79 -10.54 11.38
CA GLY A 28 -6.80 -9.70 10.19
C GLY A 28 -7.28 -10.45 8.96
N GLU A 29 -7.43 -9.72 7.86
CA GLU A 29 -7.61 -10.33 6.56
C GLU A 29 -6.28 -10.91 6.08
N VAL A 30 -6.26 -12.21 5.80
CA VAL A 30 -5.07 -12.91 5.31
C VAL A 30 -4.95 -12.69 3.81
N VAL A 31 -3.83 -12.09 3.41
CA VAL A 31 -3.46 -11.86 2.01
C VAL A 31 -2.14 -12.57 1.70
N PHE A 32 -1.81 -12.75 0.42
CA PHE A 32 -0.51 -13.25 0.01
C PHE A 32 0.17 -12.27 -0.94
N ASN A 33 1.47 -12.03 -0.77
CA ASN A 33 2.28 -11.20 -1.64
C ASN A 33 3.38 -12.02 -2.34
N THR A 34 3.55 -11.81 -3.65
CA THR A 34 4.46 -12.58 -4.52
C THR A 34 5.89 -12.04 -4.60
N SER A 35 6.17 -10.90 -3.98
CA SER A 35 7.51 -10.29 -3.97
C SER A 35 8.54 -11.21 -3.32
N MET A 36 9.66 -11.42 -4.00
CA MET A 36 10.78 -12.24 -3.48
C MET A 36 11.78 -11.42 -2.64
N THR A 37 11.70 -10.09 -2.73
CA THR A 37 12.53 -9.14 -1.99
C THR A 37 11.64 -8.01 -1.45
N GLY A 38 12.15 -7.27 -0.47
CA GLY A 38 11.46 -6.09 0.05
C GLY A 38 10.44 -6.37 1.15
N TYR A 39 10.67 -7.41 1.95
CA TYR A 39 9.74 -7.80 3.01
C TYR A 39 9.60 -6.75 4.11
N GLN A 40 10.62 -5.90 4.35
CA GLN A 40 10.56 -4.87 5.37
C GLN A 40 9.70 -3.69 4.92
N GLU A 41 9.86 -3.28 3.67
CA GLU A 41 9.06 -2.28 3.00
C GLU A 41 7.59 -2.71 2.96
N ILE A 42 7.33 -3.99 2.66
CA ILE A 42 5.98 -4.58 2.74
C ILE A 42 5.40 -4.49 4.16
N LEU A 43 6.15 -4.89 5.20
CA LEU A 43 5.67 -4.85 6.57
C LEU A 43 5.30 -3.44 7.03
N THR A 44 6.03 -2.44 6.52
CA THR A 44 5.90 -1.04 6.92
C THR A 44 5.04 -0.22 5.97
N ASP A 45 4.40 -0.83 4.98
CA ASP A 45 3.42 -0.17 4.13
C ASP A 45 2.07 -0.03 4.88
N PRO A 46 1.57 1.19 5.11
CA PRO A 46 0.29 1.41 5.79
C PRO A 46 -0.91 0.75 5.13
N SER A 47 -0.84 0.44 3.83
CA SER A 47 -1.90 -0.26 3.11
C SER A 47 -2.17 -1.68 3.66
N TYR A 48 -1.24 -2.29 4.41
CA TYR A 48 -1.44 -3.58 5.09
C TYR A 48 -2.09 -3.48 6.48
N PHE A 49 -2.55 -2.31 6.91
CA PHE A 49 -3.24 -2.18 8.20
C PHE A 49 -4.43 -3.13 8.31
N GLN A 50 -4.52 -3.87 9.43
CA GLN A 50 -5.48 -4.97 9.67
C GLN A 50 -5.37 -6.18 8.72
N GLN A 51 -4.26 -6.32 7.98
CA GLN A 51 -4.00 -7.49 7.13
C GLN A 51 -2.84 -8.33 7.68
N ILE A 52 -2.99 -9.65 7.58
CA ILE A 52 -1.95 -10.62 7.91
C ILE A 52 -1.27 -11.02 6.60
N VAL A 53 0.02 -10.69 6.46
CA VAL A 53 0.74 -10.82 5.20
C VAL A 53 1.40 -12.18 5.09
N THR A 54 1.00 -12.96 4.08
CA THR A 54 1.69 -14.19 3.68
C THR A 54 2.69 -13.91 2.58
N LEU A 55 3.97 -14.20 2.81
CA LEU A 55 4.98 -14.08 1.76
C LEU A 55 5.20 -15.44 1.08
N THR A 56 5.09 -15.44 -0.24
CA THR A 56 5.17 -16.70 -1.03
C THR A 56 6.60 -17.18 -1.26
N TYR A 57 7.57 -16.25 -1.31
CA TYR A 57 8.98 -16.62 -1.38
C TYR A 57 9.40 -17.30 -0.06
N PRO A 58 10.06 -18.47 -0.09
CA PRO A 58 10.15 -19.29 1.10
C PRO A 58 11.04 -18.72 2.20
N HIS A 59 12.17 -18.11 1.84
CA HIS A 59 13.15 -17.60 2.81
C HIS A 59 12.98 -16.09 3.01
N ILE A 60 12.42 -15.69 4.15
CA ILE A 60 12.16 -14.28 4.47
C ILE A 60 13.02 -13.87 5.66
N GLY A 61 13.77 -12.77 5.51
CA GLY A 61 14.71 -12.28 6.53
C GLY A 61 16.19 -12.39 6.13
N ASN A 62 16.49 -12.85 4.91
CA ASN A 62 17.86 -13.09 4.43
C ASN A 62 18.77 -11.87 4.54
N THR A 63 18.21 -10.67 4.42
CA THR A 63 18.96 -9.39 4.45
C THR A 63 18.80 -8.64 5.77
N GLY A 64 18.22 -9.27 6.80
CA GLY A 64 17.95 -8.63 8.09
C GLY A 64 16.99 -7.46 7.93
N THR A 65 17.10 -6.46 8.79
CA THR A 65 16.36 -5.19 8.68
C THR A 65 17.28 -4.02 8.94
N ASN A 66 16.89 -2.83 8.49
CA ASN A 66 17.59 -1.56 8.71
C ASN A 66 16.61 -0.39 8.84
N SER A 67 17.08 0.78 9.27
CA SER A 67 16.20 1.95 9.45
C SER A 67 15.84 2.67 8.16
N GLU A 68 16.47 2.32 7.04
CA GLU A 68 16.28 3.00 5.76
C GLU A 68 15.15 2.38 4.93
N ASP A 69 14.93 1.06 5.00
CA ASP A 69 13.91 0.31 4.25
C ASP A 69 12.51 0.39 4.91
N LEU A 70 12.23 1.52 5.58
CA LEU A 70 10.94 1.81 6.21
C LEU A 70 10.11 2.71 5.31
N GLU A 71 8.93 2.24 4.92
CA GLU A 71 7.96 3.01 4.13
C GLU A 71 7.02 3.86 4.98
N SER A 72 7.07 3.73 6.30
CA SER A 72 6.30 4.55 7.24
C SER A 72 7.01 4.63 8.60
N ASP A 73 6.31 5.09 9.63
CA ASP A 73 6.81 5.22 11.00
C ASP A 73 6.81 3.91 11.80
N GLY A 74 6.27 2.81 11.28
CA GLY A 74 6.25 1.53 11.96
C GLY A 74 5.79 0.37 11.09
N VAL A 75 5.60 -0.79 11.71
CA VAL A 75 5.00 -1.96 11.05
C VAL A 75 3.48 -1.83 11.08
N TYR A 76 2.84 -1.84 9.91
CA TYR A 76 1.39 -1.73 9.78
C TYR A 76 0.70 -3.07 9.51
N ALA A 77 1.44 -4.05 8.95
CA ALA A 77 0.95 -5.41 8.83
C ALA A 77 0.56 -5.98 10.21
N ALA A 78 -0.67 -6.48 10.34
CA ALA A 78 -1.19 -7.03 11.60
C ALA A 78 -0.45 -8.31 12.04
N GLY A 79 0.13 -9.02 11.09
CA GLY A 79 0.97 -10.19 11.33
C GLY A 79 1.69 -10.66 10.09
N LEU A 80 2.65 -11.58 10.27
CA LEU A 80 3.47 -12.11 9.19
C LEU A 80 3.40 -13.64 9.15
N ILE A 81 3.26 -14.19 7.94
CA ILE A 81 3.24 -15.63 7.68
C ILE A 81 4.31 -15.96 6.64
N ILE A 82 5.25 -16.83 6.99
CA ILE A 82 6.35 -17.24 6.11
C ILE A 82 6.54 -18.75 6.11
N ARG A 83 7.30 -19.24 5.12
CA ARG A 83 7.70 -20.66 5.08
C ARG A 83 8.89 -20.92 5.96
N ASP A 84 9.94 -20.11 5.87
CA ASP A 84 11.22 -20.36 6.52
C ASP A 84 11.88 -19.04 6.95
N LEU A 85 12.26 -18.96 8.22
CA LEU A 85 13.10 -17.90 8.75
C LEU A 85 14.56 -18.37 8.66
N PRO A 86 15.45 -17.64 7.96
CA PRO A 86 16.84 -18.05 7.82
C PRO A 86 17.56 -18.01 9.18
N LEU A 87 18.53 -18.92 9.35
CA LEU A 87 19.34 -19.01 10.57
C LEU A 87 20.11 -17.73 10.90
N LEU A 88 20.54 -17.01 9.87
CA LEU A 88 21.27 -15.75 9.97
C LEU A 88 20.87 -14.82 8.82
N HIS A 89 20.91 -13.52 9.07
CA HIS A 89 20.85 -12.52 8.02
C HIS A 89 22.27 -12.24 7.49
N SER A 90 22.40 -11.95 6.20
CA SER A 90 23.67 -11.66 5.55
C SER A 90 23.52 -10.55 4.52
N ASN A 91 23.65 -9.31 4.97
CA ASN A 91 23.69 -8.13 4.12
C ASN A 91 24.45 -7.01 4.83
N PHE A 92 25.25 -6.23 4.11
CA PHE A 92 26.05 -5.14 4.69
C PHE A 92 25.19 -4.00 5.27
N ARG A 93 23.93 -3.86 4.83
CA ARG A 93 22.97 -2.88 5.35
C ARG A 93 22.26 -3.35 6.61
N ALA A 94 22.30 -4.65 6.92
CA ALA A 94 21.55 -5.20 8.04
C ALA A 94 22.04 -4.64 9.37
N ASN A 95 21.10 -4.20 10.21
CA ASN A 95 21.36 -3.78 11.58
C ASN A 95 20.74 -4.74 12.61
N GLN A 96 19.72 -5.50 12.21
CA GLN A 96 18.96 -6.39 13.09
C GLN A 96 18.46 -7.63 12.34
N SER A 97 18.18 -8.72 13.07
CA SER A 97 17.47 -9.88 12.53
C SER A 97 15.98 -9.58 12.32
N LEU A 98 15.32 -10.27 11.39
CA LEU A 98 13.88 -10.12 11.21
C LEU A 98 13.08 -10.53 12.47
N SER A 99 13.51 -11.57 13.18
CA SER A 99 12.80 -12.01 14.40
C SER A 99 12.85 -10.96 15.51
N ASP A 100 14.01 -10.35 15.73
CA ASP A 100 14.15 -9.30 16.75
C ASP A 100 13.36 -8.05 16.33
N TYR A 101 13.41 -7.69 15.04
CA TYR A 101 12.63 -6.58 14.52
C TYR A 101 11.12 -6.77 14.72
N LEU A 102 10.60 -7.98 14.47
CA LEU A 102 9.19 -8.31 14.69
C LEU A 102 8.81 -8.22 16.18
N LYS A 103 9.68 -8.68 17.09
CA LYS A 103 9.45 -8.59 18.55
C LYS A 103 9.46 -7.15 19.03
N ASP A 104 10.44 -6.35 18.60
CA ASP A 104 10.55 -4.94 18.98
C ASP A 104 9.35 -4.11 18.51
N ASN A 105 8.75 -4.50 17.38
CA ASN A 105 7.53 -3.88 16.84
C ASN A 105 6.24 -4.57 17.30
N ASN A 106 6.30 -5.52 18.24
CA ASN A 106 5.14 -6.26 18.77
C ASN A 106 4.30 -7.00 17.70
N VAL A 107 4.94 -7.49 16.64
CA VAL A 107 4.27 -8.17 15.52
C VAL A 107 4.19 -9.66 15.78
N VAL A 108 2.99 -10.21 15.80
CA VAL A 108 2.76 -11.66 15.89
C VAL A 108 3.02 -12.31 14.53
N ALA A 109 3.90 -13.31 14.50
CA ALA A 109 4.35 -13.90 13.24
C ALA A 109 4.66 -15.40 13.36
N ILE A 110 4.38 -16.13 12.28
CA ILE A 110 4.50 -17.59 12.19
C ILE A 110 5.37 -18.00 10.99
N ALA A 111 6.29 -18.94 11.22
CA ALA A 111 7.08 -19.62 10.20
C ALA A 111 6.76 -21.13 10.17
N ASP A 112 7.44 -21.88 9.30
CA ASP A 112 7.37 -23.35 9.20
C ASP A 112 6.03 -23.91 8.73
N ILE A 113 5.22 -23.10 8.05
CA ILE A 113 3.95 -23.56 7.45
C ILE A 113 4.06 -23.73 5.93
N ASP A 114 3.15 -24.52 5.36
CA ASP A 114 2.98 -24.61 3.90
C ASP A 114 2.29 -23.35 3.35
N THR A 115 3.08 -22.30 3.12
CA THR A 115 2.59 -21.04 2.52
C THR A 115 2.05 -21.25 1.12
N ARG A 116 2.50 -22.27 0.36
CA ARG A 116 1.97 -22.58 -0.96
C ARG A 116 0.54 -23.13 -0.87
N ARG A 117 0.24 -24.00 0.10
CA ARG A 117 -1.14 -24.44 0.40
C ARG A 117 -2.00 -23.24 0.78
N LEU A 118 -1.53 -22.36 1.66
CA LEU A 118 -2.25 -21.15 2.07
C LEU A 118 -2.57 -20.25 0.87
N THR A 119 -1.58 -19.92 0.04
CA THR A 119 -1.78 -19.10 -1.17
C THR A 119 -2.81 -19.70 -2.12
N ARG A 120 -2.81 -21.03 -2.31
CA ARG A 120 -3.83 -21.69 -3.14
C ARG A 120 -5.24 -21.56 -2.54
N ILE A 121 -5.38 -21.70 -1.22
CA ILE A 121 -6.67 -21.51 -0.54
C ILE A 121 -7.17 -20.08 -0.76
N LEU A 122 -6.32 -19.07 -0.57
CA LEU A 122 -6.70 -17.66 -0.73
C LEU A 122 -7.02 -17.31 -2.19
N ARG A 123 -6.28 -17.87 -3.16
CA ARG A 123 -6.59 -17.70 -4.58
C ARG A 123 -7.92 -18.35 -4.96
N ASP A 124 -8.17 -19.57 -4.51
CA ASP A 124 -9.33 -20.37 -4.93
C ASP A 124 -10.62 -19.98 -4.20
N LYS A 125 -10.52 -19.50 -2.95
CA LYS A 125 -11.67 -19.13 -2.10
C LYS A 125 -11.78 -17.63 -1.81
N GLY A 126 -10.82 -16.83 -2.24
CA GLY A 126 -10.70 -15.41 -1.91
C GLY A 126 -9.95 -15.15 -0.59
N ALA A 127 -9.65 -13.88 -0.34
CA ALA A 127 -9.10 -13.40 0.92
C ALA A 127 -10.07 -13.69 2.07
N GLN A 128 -9.52 -14.07 3.22
CA GLN A 128 -10.30 -14.54 4.37
C GLN A 128 -9.74 -13.97 5.65
N ALA A 129 -10.60 -13.79 6.65
CA ALA A 129 -10.13 -13.51 7.99
C ALA A 129 -9.32 -14.70 8.54
N GLY A 130 -8.30 -14.39 9.33
CA GLY A 130 -7.49 -15.40 10.02
C GLY A 130 -6.97 -14.87 11.34
N CYS A 131 -6.53 -15.81 12.18
CA CYS A 131 -5.90 -15.53 13.45
C CYS A 131 -4.57 -16.28 13.54
N ILE A 132 -3.49 -15.57 13.85
CA ILE A 132 -2.25 -16.19 14.31
C ILE A 132 -2.27 -16.16 15.83
N MET A 133 -1.91 -17.29 16.46
CA MET A 133 -1.74 -17.40 17.91
C MET A 133 -0.41 -18.08 18.23
N THR A 134 0.34 -17.52 19.17
CA THR A 134 1.66 -18.00 19.59
C THR A 134 1.68 -18.37 21.08
N GLY A 135 2.51 -19.33 21.46
CA GLY A 135 2.64 -19.78 22.84
C GLY A 135 1.54 -20.73 23.27
N ALA A 136 0.58 -20.26 24.07
CA ALA A 136 -0.54 -21.06 24.56
C ALA A 136 -1.63 -21.23 23.47
N ILE A 137 -1.30 -22.02 22.43
CA ILE A 137 -2.15 -22.22 21.27
C ILE A 137 -3.48 -22.91 21.62
N ASP A 138 -4.57 -22.38 21.08
CA ASP A 138 -5.93 -22.94 21.17
C ASP A 138 -6.62 -22.74 19.82
N GLU A 139 -6.78 -23.83 19.07
CA GLU A 139 -7.38 -23.81 17.73
C GLU A 139 -8.82 -23.32 17.72
N LYS A 140 -9.63 -23.67 18.74
CA LYS A 140 -11.03 -23.24 18.80
C LYS A 140 -11.11 -21.74 19.04
N LYS A 141 -10.31 -21.24 19.97
CA LYS A 141 -10.24 -19.82 20.28
C LYS A 141 -9.69 -19.01 19.10
N ALA A 142 -8.68 -19.53 18.40
CA ALA A 142 -8.17 -18.90 17.18
C ALA A 142 -9.22 -18.84 16.07
N LEU A 143 -10.04 -19.88 15.90
CA LEU A 143 -11.17 -19.86 14.96
C LEU A 143 -12.23 -18.82 15.36
N GLU A 144 -12.62 -18.76 16.64
CA GLU A 144 -13.56 -17.75 17.16
C GLU A 144 -13.06 -16.33 16.88
N PHE A 145 -11.77 -16.07 17.12
CA PHE A 145 -11.13 -14.80 16.81
C PHE A 145 -11.10 -14.50 15.31
N ALA A 146 -10.74 -15.45 14.46
CA ALA A 146 -10.79 -15.27 13.01
C ALA A 146 -12.21 -14.90 12.53
N LEU A 147 -13.25 -15.57 13.05
CA LEU A 147 -14.64 -15.29 12.69
C LEU A 147 -15.13 -13.92 13.18
N SER A 148 -14.59 -13.41 14.29
CA SER A 148 -14.96 -12.10 14.85
C SER A 148 -14.50 -10.90 14.02
N PHE A 149 -13.51 -11.05 13.14
CA PHE A 149 -12.92 -9.94 12.36
C PHE A 149 -13.91 -9.35 11.33
N GLY A 150 -14.79 -10.19 10.78
CA GLY A 150 -15.71 -9.82 9.72
C GLY A 150 -15.00 -9.59 8.37
N SER A 151 -15.31 -8.47 7.70
CA SER A 151 -14.76 -8.11 6.39
C SER A 151 -14.04 -6.76 6.45
N MET A 152 -13.09 -6.55 5.54
CA MET A 152 -12.51 -5.24 5.23
C MET A 152 -13.48 -4.31 4.48
N ALA A 153 -14.45 -4.88 3.76
CA ALA A 153 -15.45 -4.09 3.03
C ALA A 153 -16.25 -3.22 3.99
N GLY A 154 -16.41 -1.95 3.63
CA GLY A 154 -17.11 -0.94 4.42
C GLY A 154 -16.32 -0.37 5.61
N LYS A 155 -15.04 -0.73 5.79
CA LYS A 155 -14.17 -0.14 6.83
C LYS A 155 -13.31 0.98 6.23
N ASP A 156 -13.52 2.21 6.69
CA ASP A 156 -12.58 3.31 6.47
C ASP A 156 -11.40 3.14 7.45
N LEU A 157 -10.30 2.64 6.91
CA LEU A 157 -9.04 2.45 7.64
C LEU A 157 -8.04 3.58 7.37
N ALA A 158 -8.26 4.39 6.34
CA ALA A 158 -7.40 5.54 6.03
C ALA A 158 -7.37 6.54 7.19
N GLN A 159 -8.51 6.76 7.85
CA GLN A 159 -8.60 7.60 9.05
C GLN A 159 -7.81 7.08 10.27
N GLU A 160 -7.48 5.79 10.31
CA GLU A 160 -6.77 5.16 11.44
C GLU A 160 -5.25 5.31 11.31
N VAL A 161 -4.76 5.43 10.08
CA VAL A 161 -3.33 5.48 9.76
C VAL A 161 -2.85 6.86 9.31
N THR A 162 -3.76 7.79 9.08
CA THR A 162 -3.43 9.16 8.68
C THR A 162 -2.68 9.93 9.77
N SER A 163 -1.82 10.85 9.36
CA SER A 163 -1.20 11.83 10.25
C SER A 163 -2.21 12.65 11.06
N ARG A 164 -1.84 12.91 12.33
CA ARG A 164 -2.65 13.69 13.28
C ARG A 164 -2.56 15.20 13.05
N ALA A 165 -1.48 15.66 12.43
CA ALA A 165 -1.21 17.06 12.15
C ALA A 165 -0.47 17.18 10.82
N SER A 166 -0.70 18.27 10.11
CA SER A 166 -0.01 18.56 8.86
C SER A 166 1.48 18.75 9.09
N TYR A 167 2.30 18.30 8.15
CA TYR A 167 3.76 18.41 8.22
C TYR A 167 4.37 18.68 6.84
N GLN A 168 5.61 19.16 6.82
CA GLN A 168 6.36 19.38 5.58
C GLN A 168 7.24 18.17 5.27
N TRP A 169 7.42 17.87 3.99
CA TRP A 169 8.36 16.85 3.52
C TRP A 169 9.25 17.39 2.41
N THR A 170 10.56 17.21 2.58
CA THR A 170 11.61 17.65 1.63
C THR A 170 12.69 16.60 1.37
N GLN A 171 12.66 15.45 2.07
CA GLN A 171 13.64 14.38 1.89
C GLN A 171 13.43 13.68 0.54
N GLY A 172 14.48 13.56 -0.26
CA GLY A 172 14.50 12.88 -1.56
C GLY A 172 14.82 11.39 -1.48
N GLU A 173 15.12 10.79 -2.64
CA GLU A 173 15.31 9.35 -2.79
C GLU A 173 16.63 8.85 -2.15
N TRP A 174 16.65 7.56 -1.77
CA TRP A 174 17.84 6.93 -1.21
C TRP A 174 18.93 6.74 -2.27
N GLN A 175 20.19 6.93 -1.90
CA GLN A 175 21.34 6.66 -2.76
C GLN A 175 22.36 5.76 -2.05
N LEU A 176 22.80 4.71 -2.74
CA LEU A 176 23.83 3.81 -2.24
C LEU A 176 25.11 4.57 -1.83
N GLY A 177 25.56 4.33 -0.61
CA GLY A 177 26.74 4.99 -0.03
C GLY A 177 26.49 6.40 0.50
N LYS A 178 25.27 6.94 0.39
CA LYS A 178 24.90 8.25 0.93
C LYS A 178 23.69 8.22 1.86
N GLY A 179 22.76 7.29 1.66
CA GLY A 179 21.48 7.29 2.36
C GLY A 179 20.46 8.20 1.69
N TYR A 180 19.45 8.63 2.45
CA TYR A 180 18.49 9.65 2.03
C TYR A 180 19.11 11.05 2.03
N VAL A 181 18.82 11.84 1.00
CA VAL A 181 19.36 13.20 0.84
C VAL A 181 18.21 14.19 0.76
N GLU A 182 18.34 15.36 1.39
CA GLU A 182 17.37 16.45 1.23
C GLU A 182 17.33 16.93 -0.22
N ALA A 183 16.13 16.98 -0.80
CA ALA A 183 15.94 17.50 -2.14
C ALA A 183 16.21 19.01 -2.17
N LYS A 184 16.83 19.46 -3.27
CA LYS A 184 17.21 20.87 -3.48
C LYS A 184 16.35 21.45 -4.57
N HIS A 185 16.11 22.76 -4.50
CA HIS A 185 15.31 23.51 -5.47
C HIS A 185 13.92 22.90 -5.66
N LEU A 186 12.99 23.30 -4.78
CA LEU A 186 11.62 22.80 -4.75
C LEU A 186 10.65 23.85 -5.32
N PRO A 187 10.60 24.07 -6.65
CA PRO A 187 9.80 25.13 -7.23
C PRO A 187 8.29 24.88 -7.12
N PHE A 188 7.82 23.66 -6.87
CA PHE A 188 6.37 23.36 -6.87
C PHE A 188 5.87 23.13 -5.45
N ASN A 189 4.89 23.91 -5.00
CA ASN A 189 4.20 23.67 -3.73
C ASN A 189 3.02 22.74 -3.98
N ILE A 190 3.03 21.55 -3.41
CA ILE A 190 1.89 20.63 -3.51
C ILE A 190 1.35 20.29 -2.14
N VAL A 191 0.06 19.94 -2.11
CA VAL A 191 -0.57 19.37 -0.91
C VAL A 191 -0.84 17.90 -1.16
N ALA A 192 -0.33 17.04 -0.26
CA ALA A 192 -0.53 15.60 -0.31
C ALA A 192 -1.52 15.19 0.80
N TYR A 193 -2.63 14.58 0.43
CA TYR A 193 -3.50 13.91 1.39
C TYR A 193 -2.84 12.62 1.85
N ASP A 194 -2.68 12.48 3.16
CA ASP A 194 -2.19 11.28 3.82
C ASP A 194 -3.36 10.35 4.16
N PHE A 195 -3.52 9.29 3.38
CA PHE A 195 -4.47 8.22 3.65
C PHE A 195 -3.76 6.97 4.22
N GLY A 196 -2.50 7.10 4.66
CA GLY A 196 -1.56 6.01 4.86
C GLY A 196 -0.39 6.10 3.89
N VAL A 197 0.16 7.30 3.71
CA VAL A 197 1.15 7.58 2.67
C VAL A 197 2.46 6.82 2.91
N LYS A 198 2.93 6.15 1.86
CA LYS A 198 4.29 5.59 1.84
C LYS A 198 5.32 6.70 1.66
N ARG A 199 6.41 6.63 2.41
CA ARG A 199 7.51 7.60 2.36
C ARG A 199 8.14 7.69 0.98
N ASN A 200 8.26 6.59 0.23
CA ASN A 200 8.90 6.67 -1.09
C ASN A 200 8.11 7.50 -2.11
N ILE A 201 6.78 7.60 -1.96
CA ILE A 201 5.96 8.54 -2.74
C ILE A 201 6.44 9.98 -2.51
N LEU A 202 6.56 10.36 -1.23
CA LEU A 202 6.97 11.71 -0.84
C LEU A 202 8.41 12.00 -1.30
N ARG A 203 9.30 11.01 -1.20
CA ARG A 203 10.69 11.10 -1.67
C ARG A 203 10.78 11.33 -3.17
N MET A 204 10.04 10.57 -3.97
CA MET A 204 10.05 10.72 -5.43
C MET A 204 9.44 12.04 -5.90
N LEU A 205 8.44 12.56 -5.20
CA LEU A 205 7.89 13.90 -5.44
C LEU A 205 8.90 15.00 -5.07
N ALA A 206 9.54 14.88 -3.91
CA ALA A 206 10.56 15.83 -3.46
C ALA A 206 11.76 15.88 -4.42
N GLU A 207 12.27 14.72 -4.85
CA GLU A 207 13.37 14.61 -5.84
C GLU A 207 13.03 15.32 -7.17
N ARG A 208 11.75 15.41 -7.48
CA ARG A 208 11.22 16.08 -8.68
C ARG A 208 10.88 17.55 -8.48
N GLY A 209 11.26 18.14 -7.35
CA GLY A 209 11.12 19.55 -7.07
C GLY A 209 9.83 19.95 -6.36
N CYS A 210 9.12 19.00 -5.74
CA CYS A 210 7.94 19.32 -4.93
C CYS A 210 8.31 19.66 -3.47
N ASN A 211 7.90 20.84 -3.02
CA ASN A 211 7.77 21.20 -1.62
C ASN A 211 6.39 20.71 -1.15
N ILE A 212 6.37 19.70 -0.28
CA ILE A 212 5.15 18.95 0.02
C ILE A 212 4.63 19.32 1.40
N THR A 213 3.40 19.85 1.43
CA THR A 213 2.61 19.89 2.67
C THR A 213 1.74 18.65 2.74
N VAL A 214 2.05 17.75 3.67
CA VAL A 214 1.22 16.58 3.94
C VAL A 214 0.12 16.97 4.91
N VAL A 215 -1.13 16.61 4.59
CA VAL A 215 -2.32 16.91 5.38
C VAL A 215 -3.07 15.63 5.73
N SER A 216 -3.82 15.66 6.83
CA SER A 216 -4.61 14.52 7.28
C SER A 216 -5.70 14.13 6.27
N ALA A 217 -6.10 12.86 6.28
CA ALA A 217 -7.14 12.30 5.42
C ALA A 217 -8.42 13.15 5.41
N LYS A 218 -8.78 13.71 6.58
CA LYS A 218 -10.03 14.47 6.80
C LYS A 218 -9.91 15.97 6.55
N THR A 219 -8.76 16.47 6.10
CA THR A 219 -8.58 17.92 5.85
C THR A 219 -9.57 18.41 4.78
N PRO A 220 -10.40 19.42 5.08
CA PRO A 220 -11.36 19.98 4.12
C PRO A 220 -10.67 20.58 2.88
N ALA A 221 -11.35 20.54 1.74
CA ALA A 221 -10.82 21.10 0.49
C ALA A 221 -10.52 22.60 0.61
N GLU A 222 -11.31 23.33 1.38
CA GLU A 222 -11.15 24.77 1.60
C GLU A 222 -9.84 25.10 2.30
N GLU A 223 -9.45 24.29 3.29
CA GLU A 223 -8.16 24.41 3.98
C GLU A 223 -7.00 24.08 3.05
N VAL A 224 -7.13 23.04 2.22
CA VAL A 224 -6.13 22.70 1.20
C VAL A 224 -5.95 23.84 0.20
N LEU A 225 -7.05 24.44 -0.28
CA LEU A 225 -7.00 25.54 -1.24
C LEU A 225 -6.42 26.82 -0.62
N ALA A 226 -6.62 27.05 0.68
CA ALA A 226 -6.03 28.18 1.39
C ALA A 226 -4.49 28.12 1.43
N LEU A 227 -3.88 26.94 1.28
CA LEU A 227 -2.44 26.76 1.14
C LEU A 227 -1.91 27.16 -0.24
N ASN A 228 -2.79 27.53 -1.19
CA ASN A 228 -2.48 27.87 -2.58
C ASN A 228 -1.57 26.85 -3.29
N PRO A 229 -1.94 25.54 -3.30
CA PRO A 229 -1.12 24.53 -3.94
C PRO A 229 -1.06 24.71 -5.46
N ASP A 230 0.10 24.41 -6.04
CA ASP A 230 0.31 24.27 -7.47
C ASP A 230 -0.38 23.00 -8.00
N GLY A 231 -0.50 21.96 -7.16
CA GLY A 231 -1.28 20.75 -7.43
C GLY A 231 -1.52 19.91 -6.17
N ILE A 232 -2.38 18.91 -6.31
CA ILE A 232 -2.82 18.05 -5.20
C ILE A 232 -2.41 16.61 -5.49
N PHE A 233 -1.92 15.93 -4.46
CA PHE A 233 -1.58 14.52 -4.50
C PHE A 233 -2.47 13.71 -3.55
N LEU A 234 -2.95 12.55 -4.00
CA LEU A 234 -3.79 11.62 -3.24
C LEU A 234 -3.01 10.32 -3.02
N SER A 235 -2.59 10.06 -1.78
CA SER A 235 -1.73 8.92 -1.47
C SER A 235 -2.44 7.56 -1.49
N ASN A 236 -1.63 6.50 -1.34
CA ASN A 236 -2.10 5.16 -1.02
C ASN A 236 -2.69 5.10 0.41
N GLY A 237 -3.31 3.97 0.74
CA GLY A 237 -3.81 3.71 2.08
C GLY A 237 -4.51 2.37 2.20
N PRO A 238 -4.92 1.97 3.42
CA PRO A 238 -5.64 0.74 3.68
C PRO A 238 -7.16 0.89 3.54
N GLY A 239 -7.84 -0.25 3.48
CA GLY A 239 -9.29 -0.33 3.64
C GLY A 239 -10.11 -0.09 2.36
N ASP A 240 -11.41 0.11 2.56
CA ASP A 240 -12.39 0.34 1.50
C ASP A 240 -12.45 1.84 1.17
N PRO A 241 -12.39 2.25 -0.10
CA PRO A 241 -12.50 3.67 -0.50
C PRO A 241 -13.92 4.25 -0.38
N GLU A 242 -14.98 3.45 -0.50
CA GLU A 242 -16.37 3.96 -0.47
C GLU A 242 -16.76 4.69 0.83
N PRO A 243 -16.41 4.20 2.04
CA PRO A 243 -16.76 4.88 3.29
C PRO A 243 -16.04 6.22 3.51
N CYS A 244 -14.98 6.53 2.74
CA CYS A 244 -14.17 7.75 2.84
C CYS A 244 -14.88 9.00 2.29
N ASN A 245 -16.12 9.23 2.70
CA ASN A 245 -17.02 10.28 2.21
C ASN A 245 -16.43 11.70 2.31
N TYR A 246 -15.61 11.95 3.34
CA TYR A 246 -14.91 13.24 3.49
C TYR A 246 -13.93 13.48 2.35
N ALA A 247 -13.14 12.46 1.97
CA ALA A 247 -12.14 12.54 0.93
C ALA A 247 -12.80 12.66 -0.44
N ILE A 248 -13.85 11.87 -0.71
CA ILE A 248 -14.62 11.92 -1.96
C ILE A 248 -15.18 13.34 -2.17
N LYS A 249 -15.81 13.93 -1.15
CA LYS A 249 -16.34 15.30 -1.21
C LYS A 249 -15.24 16.34 -1.39
N ALA A 250 -14.14 16.22 -0.64
CA ALA A 250 -13.02 17.14 -0.78
C ALA A 250 -12.43 17.10 -2.21
N ILE A 251 -12.21 15.90 -2.75
CA ILE A 251 -11.71 15.70 -4.11
C ILE A 251 -12.68 16.29 -5.13
N GLN A 252 -14.00 16.11 -4.98
CA GLN A 252 -14.99 16.76 -5.85
C GLN A 252 -14.85 18.29 -5.89
N THR A 253 -14.67 18.93 -4.73
CA THR A 253 -14.41 20.37 -4.65
C THR A 253 -13.08 20.74 -5.31
N LEU A 254 -12.02 19.97 -5.08
CA LEU A 254 -10.70 20.21 -5.66
C LEU A 254 -10.69 20.05 -7.19
N LEU A 255 -11.42 19.06 -7.72
CA LEU A 255 -11.61 18.83 -9.15
C LEU A 255 -12.20 20.07 -9.84
N ALA A 256 -13.13 20.78 -9.20
CA ALA A 256 -13.73 22.00 -9.75
C ALA A 256 -12.73 23.14 -9.95
N THR A 257 -11.57 23.12 -9.28
CA THR A 257 -10.52 24.14 -9.41
C THR A 257 -9.65 23.96 -10.65
N LYS A 258 -9.71 22.80 -11.30
CA LYS A 258 -8.85 22.40 -12.43
C LYS A 258 -7.35 22.47 -12.15
N LYS A 259 -6.94 22.49 -10.87
CA LYS A 259 -5.55 22.26 -10.50
C LYS A 259 -5.14 20.81 -10.81
N PRO A 260 -3.87 20.54 -11.10
CA PRO A 260 -3.39 19.18 -11.34
C PRO A 260 -3.65 18.29 -10.13
N ILE A 261 -4.21 17.10 -10.36
CA ILE A 261 -4.44 16.08 -9.33
C ILE A 261 -3.82 14.76 -9.78
N PHE A 262 -3.02 14.15 -8.89
CA PHE A 262 -2.48 12.80 -9.11
C PHE A 262 -2.80 11.89 -7.93
N GLY A 263 -3.42 10.74 -8.21
CA GLY A 263 -3.75 9.72 -7.20
C GLY A 263 -3.03 8.39 -7.39
N ILE A 264 -2.64 7.75 -6.30
CA ILE A 264 -1.98 6.42 -6.28
C ILE A 264 -2.75 5.45 -5.40
N CYS A 265 -2.99 4.22 -5.88
CA CYS A 265 -3.68 3.14 -5.16
C CYS A 265 -5.04 3.57 -4.56
N LEU A 266 -5.14 3.84 -3.25
CA LEU A 266 -6.35 4.37 -2.65
C LEU A 266 -6.75 5.73 -3.25
N GLY A 267 -5.78 6.62 -3.50
CA GLY A 267 -6.00 7.88 -4.20
C GLY A 267 -6.52 7.71 -5.63
N HIS A 268 -6.20 6.60 -6.31
CA HIS A 268 -6.78 6.25 -7.60
C HIS A 268 -8.28 5.93 -7.48
N GLN A 269 -8.63 5.11 -6.50
CA GLN A 269 -10.00 4.72 -6.23
C GLN A 269 -10.86 5.93 -5.81
N LEU A 270 -10.34 6.76 -4.91
CA LEU A 270 -10.99 7.98 -4.46
C LEU A 270 -11.20 8.97 -5.61
N LEU A 271 -10.25 9.11 -6.53
CA LEU A 271 -10.45 9.92 -7.75
C LEU A 271 -11.56 9.33 -8.64
N GLY A 272 -11.58 8.01 -8.83
CA GLY A 272 -12.64 7.33 -9.58
C GLY A 272 -14.03 7.56 -8.98
N LEU A 273 -14.15 7.43 -7.66
CA LEU A 273 -15.39 7.71 -6.92
C LEU A 273 -15.80 9.17 -7.00
N ALA A 274 -14.85 10.11 -6.79
CA ALA A 274 -15.11 11.54 -6.86
C ALA A 274 -15.58 11.97 -8.26
N ALA A 275 -15.06 11.32 -9.31
CA ALA A 275 -15.49 11.55 -10.68
C ALA A 275 -16.90 10.97 -10.98
N GLY A 276 -17.46 10.13 -10.12
CA GLY A 276 -18.80 9.55 -10.26
C GLY A 276 -18.83 8.06 -10.60
N GLY A 277 -17.68 7.38 -10.57
CA GLY A 277 -17.59 5.92 -10.69
C GLY A 277 -17.94 5.18 -9.40
N LYS A 278 -17.70 3.87 -9.40
CA LYS A 278 -17.86 2.94 -8.27
C LYS A 278 -16.61 2.09 -8.11
N THR A 279 -16.48 1.48 -6.94
CA THR A 279 -15.41 0.52 -6.63
C THR A 279 -15.99 -0.83 -6.27
N LYS A 280 -15.19 -1.89 -6.38
CA LYS A 280 -15.58 -3.23 -5.95
C LYS A 280 -14.41 -3.95 -5.29
N LYS A 281 -14.73 -4.80 -4.32
CA LYS A 281 -13.74 -5.67 -3.68
C LYS A 281 -13.35 -6.79 -4.63
N MET A 282 -12.06 -7.03 -4.76
CA MET A 282 -11.50 -8.12 -5.54
C MET A 282 -11.53 -9.43 -4.72
N PRO A 283 -11.57 -10.61 -5.36
CA PRO A 283 -11.56 -11.88 -4.65
C PRO A 283 -10.36 -12.04 -3.71
N PHE A 284 -9.15 -11.73 -4.18
CA PHE A 284 -7.91 -11.80 -3.38
C PHE A 284 -6.96 -10.62 -3.62
N GLY A 285 -7.32 -9.68 -4.50
CA GLY A 285 -6.52 -8.48 -4.80
C GLY A 285 -5.22 -8.75 -5.56
N HIS A 286 -4.43 -7.68 -5.75
CA HIS A 286 -3.09 -7.76 -6.31
C HIS A 286 -2.05 -7.34 -5.28
N HIS A 287 -1.13 -8.25 -4.99
CA HIS A 287 -0.09 -8.07 -4.00
C HIS A 287 1.20 -8.70 -4.55
N GLY A 288 2.13 -7.88 -5.03
CA GLY A 288 3.33 -8.39 -5.68
C GLY A 288 4.09 -7.35 -6.49
N ALA A 289 5.32 -7.69 -6.88
CA ALA A 289 6.22 -6.82 -7.63
C ALA A 289 6.53 -7.34 -9.05
N ASN A 290 5.63 -8.11 -9.64
CA ASN A 290 5.79 -8.73 -10.95
C ASN A 290 4.58 -8.54 -11.87
N HIS A 291 3.72 -7.56 -11.57
CA HIS A 291 2.43 -7.42 -12.22
C HIS A 291 2.55 -6.68 -13.56
N PRO A 292 2.18 -7.29 -14.70
CA PRO A 292 2.26 -6.62 -15.99
C PRO A 292 1.07 -5.67 -16.18
N VAL A 293 1.36 -4.40 -16.44
CA VAL A 293 0.37 -3.36 -16.73
C VAL A 293 0.67 -2.74 -18.10
N GLN A 294 -0.34 -2.71 -18.97
CA GLN A 294 -0.23 -2.08 -20.29
C GLN A 294 -0.76 -0.65 -20.25
N ASP A 295 0.02 0.31 -20.76
CA ASP A 295 -0.49 1.61 -21.19
C ASP A 295 -1.23 1.46 -22.51
N LEU A 296 -2.52 1.79 -22.52
CA LEU A 296 -3.38 1.63 -23.68
C LEU A 296 -3.05 2.60 -24.82
N ALA A 297 -2.47 3.76 -24.53
CA ALA A 297 -2.12 4.73 -25.57
C ALA A 297 -0.87 4.31 -26.33
N SER A 298 0.21 3.97 -25.62
CA SER A 298 1.48 3.58 -26.24
C SER A 298 1.60 2.08 -26.55
N GLN A 299 0.69 1.25 -26.02
CA GLN A 299 0.74 -0.21 -26.05
C GLN A 299 1.94 -0.82 -25.32
N LYS A 300 2.74 -0.01 -24.63
CA LYS A 300 3.88 -0.47 -23.83
C LYS A 300 3.39 -1.21 -22.58
N VAL A 301 4.16 -2.21 -22.19
CA VAL A 301 3.93 -2.99 -20.96
C VAL A 301 5.01 -2.63 -19.96
N PHE A 302 4.60 -2.45 -18.72
CA PHE A 302 5.46 -2.18 -17.58
C PHE A 302 5.25 -3.26 -16.54
N ILE A 303 6.32 -3.65 -15.83
CA ILE A 303 6.19 -4.48 -14.63
C ILE A 303 6.00 -3.55 -13.45
N THR A 304 5.01 -3.80 -12.61
CA THR A 304 4.64 -2.88 -11.53
C THR A 304 4.58 -3.57 -10.17
N SER A 305 4.72 -2.76 -9.13
CA SER A 305 4.37 -3.12 -7.77
C SER A 305 2.89 -2.88 -7.52
N GLN A 306 2.23 -3.82 -6.85
CA GLN A 306 0.80 -3.83 -6.57
C GLN A 306 0.55 -4.18 -5.10
N ASN A 307 -0.34 -3.43 -4.48
CA ASN A 307 -0.88 -3.71 -3.15
C ASN A 307 -2.30 -3.15 -3.04
N HIS A 308 -3.29 -3.88 -3.56
CA HIS A 308 -4.69 -3.44 -3.48
C HIS A 308 -5.69 -4.61 -3.48
N GLY A 309 -6.70 -4.52 -2.61
CA GLY A 309 -7.82 -5.46 -2.52
C GLY A 309 -9.12 -4.97 -3.17
N PHE A 310 -9.13 -3.73 -3.67
CA PHE A 310 -10.27 -3.09 -4.32
C PHE A 310 -9.85 -2.56 -5.70
N GLU A 311 -10.80 -2.42 -6.61
CA GLU A 311 -10.57 -1.84 -7.93
C GLU A 311 -11.72 -0.89 -8.33
N VAL A 312 -11.42 0.03 -9.23
CA VAL A 312 -12.43 0.89 -9.89
C VAL A 312 -13.20 0.06 -10.92
N ASP A 313 -14.53 0.12 -10.87
CA ASP A 313 -15.39 -0.55 -11.83
C ASP A 313 -15.52 0.26 -13.13
N GLU A 314 -14.86 -0.19 -14.19
CA GLU A 314 -14.87 0.49 -15.49
C GLU A 314 -16.28 0.77 -16.02
N ALA A 315 -17.21 -0.18 -15.86
CA ALA A 315 -18.56 -0.05 -16.39
C ALA A 315 -19.35 1.09 -15.73
N SER A 316 -18.90 1.55 -14.55
CA SER A 316 -19.49 2.66 -13.81
C SER A 316 -18.88 4.02 -14.14
N LEU A 317 -17.76 4.07 -14.86
CA LEU A 317 -17.03 5.31 -15.11
C LEU A 317 -17.82 6.24 -16.04
N PRO A 318 -17.90 7.54 -15.73
CA PRO A 318 -18.55 8.51 -16.61
C PRO A 318 -17.71 8.80 -17.85
N LYS A 319 -18.35 9.37 -18.88
CA LYS A 319 -17.74 9.59 -20.20
C LYS A 319 -16.51 10.50 -20.18
N ASN A 320 -16.37 11.37 -19.18
CA ASN A 320 -15.21 12.24 -19.03
C ASN A 320 -14.02 11.55 -18.35
N VAL A 321 -14.13 10.27 -17.98
CA VAL A 321 -13.03 9.47 -17.43
C VAL A 321 -12.60 8.43 -18.44
N ARG A 322 -11.35 8.54 -18.90
CA ARG A 322 -10.72 7.58 -19.81
C ARG A 322 -9.85 6.61 -19.02
N VAL A 323 -9.97 5.32 -19.31
CA VAL A 323 -9.01 4.29 -18.86
C VAL A 323 -7.70 4.46 -19.62
N THR A 324 -6.59 4.55 -18.88
CA THR A 324 -5.24 4.72 -19.46
C THR A 324 -4.40 3.46 -19.35
N HIS A 325 -4.62 2.64 -18.31
CA HIS A 325 -3.83 1.44 -18.07
C HIS A 325 -4.69 0.24 -17.71
N ARG A 326 -4.23 -0.96 -18.08
CA ARG A 326 -4.88 -2.23 -17.74
C ARG A 326 -3.90 -3.28 -17.24
N SER A 327 -4.36 -4.07 -16.29
CA SER A 327 -3.69 -5.30 -15.89
C SER A 327 -3.72 -6.31 -17.04
N LEU A 328 -2.57 -6.90 -17.37
CA LEU A 328 -2.52 -8.03 -18.32
C LEU A 328 -2.75 -9.38 -17.65
N PHE A 329 -2.85 -9.45 -16.32
CA PHE A 329 -3.23 -10.67 -15.61
C PHE A 329 -4.74 -10.92 -15.63
N ASP A 330 -5.55 -9.87 -15.54
CA ASP A 330 -7.00 -10.02 -15.33
C ASP A 330 -7.86 -8.92 -15.98
N ASN A 331 -7.26 -8.01 -16.76
CA ASN A 331 -7.92 -6.92 -17.47
C ASN A 331 -8.56 -5.82 -16.58
N SER A 332 -8.29 -5.85 -15.27
CA SER A 332 -8.70 -4.80 -14.32
C SER A 332 -8.15 -3.42 -14.70
N VAL A 333 -8.87 -2.37 -14.30
CA VAL A 333 -8.46 -0.98 -14.51
C VAL A 333 -7.24 -0.69 -13.64
N GLN A 334 -6.17 -0.19 -14.27
CA GLN A 334 -4.93 0.16 -13.57
C GLN A 334 -4.61 1.65 -13.62
N GLY A 335 -5.30 2.42 -14.45
CA GLY A 335 -5.11 3.86 -14.51
C GLY A 335 -6.28 4.55 -15.20
N ILE A 336 -6.58 5.76 -14.74
CA ILE A 336 -7.64 6.61 -15.30
C ILE A 336 -7.14 8.04 -15.44
N GLU A 337 -7.79 8.80 -16.32
CA GLU A 337 -7.52 10.21 -16.56
C GLU A 337 -8.82 10.92 -16.94
N LEU A 338 -9.05 12.08 -16.33
CA LEU A 338 -10.16 12.94 -16.70
C LEU A 338 -9.82 13.68 -17.99
N THR A 339 -10.79 13.75 -18.90
CA THR A 339 -10.61 14.34 -20.25
C THR A 339 -10.78 15.86 -20.27
N ASP A 340 -11.37 16.43 -19.22
CA ASP A 340 -11.80 17.83 -19.10
C ASP A 340 -10.95 18.66 -18.12
N GLN A 341 -9.98 18.03 -17.45
CA GLN A 341 -9.14 18.64 -16.41
C GLN A 341 -7.87 17.80 -16.14
N PRO A 342 -6.79 18.40 -15.61
CA PRO A 342 -5.50 17.72 -15.40
C PRO A 342 -5.52 16.79 -14.17
N ALA A 343 -6.42 15.82 -14.14
CA ALA A 343 -6.54 14.86 -13.06
C ALA A 343 -6.37 13.43 -13.59
N PHE A 344 -5.42 12.69 -13.04
CA PHE A 344 -5.18 11.29 -13.40
C PHE A 344 -4.74 10.47 -12.19
N SER A 345 -4.79 9.16 -12.31
CA SER A 345 -4.37 8.28 -11.23
C SER A 345 -3.97 6.89 -11.71
N PHE A 346 -3.26 6.16 -10.85
CA PHE A 346 -2.76 4.82 -11.11
C PHE A 346 -3.02 3.90 -9.91
N GLN A 347 -3.50 2.68 -10.17
CA GLN A 347 -3.93 1.72 -9.14
C GLN A 347 -2.74 1.01 -8.48
N GLY A 348 -1.67 0.73 -9.23
CA GLY A 348 -0.43 0.19 -8.68
C GLY A 348 0.39 1.26 -7.97
N HIS A 349 1.65 0.93 -7.70
CA HIS A 349 2.59 1.77 -6.96
C HIS A 349 3.75 2.23 -7.86
N PRO A 350 3.65 3.41 -8.51
CA PRO A 350 4.72 4.01 -9.29
C PRO A 350 5.99 4.26 -8.49
N GLU A 351 5.87 4.39 -7.16
CA GLU A 351 6.98 4.51 -6.24
C GLU A 351 7.65 3.20 -5.87
N ALA A 352 7.05 2.07 -6.25
CA ALA A 352 7.50 0.73 -5.88
C ALA A 352 7.76 0.61 -4.36
N SER A 353 9.02 0.43 -3.94
CA SER A 353 9.42 0.28 -2.54
C SER A 353 8.51 -0.71 -1.76
N PRO A 354 8.57 -2.01 -2.10
CA PRO A 354 9.53 -2.63 -3.03
C PRO A 354 8.97 -2.80 -4.45
N GLY A 355 9.87 -3.09 -5.40
CA GLY A 355 9.50 -3.54 -6.74
C GLY A 355 10.17 -2.78 -7.89
N PRO A 356 9.70 -3.00 -9.12
CA PRO A 356 10.27 -2.40 -10.34
C PRO A 356 9.96 -0.90 -10.47
N HIS A 357 10.85 -0.16 -11.12
CA HIS A 357 10.74 1.30 -11.29
C HIS A 357 10.07 1.70 -12.63
N ASP A 358 9.52 0.74 -13.38
CA ASP A 358 9.11 0.88 -14.77
C ASP A 358 8.06 1.98 -15.01
N VAL A 359 7.21 2.26 -14.00
CA VAL A 359 6.11 3.23 -14.05
C VAL A 359 6.41 4.55 -13.35
N ALA A 360 7.66 4.80 -12.93
CA ALA A 360 8.07 6.03 -12.26
C ALA A 360 7.79 7.30 -13.08
N TYR A 361 7.68 7.17 -14.42
CA TYR A 361 7.35 8.28 -15.32
C TYR A 361 6.00 8.96 -15.02
N LEU A 362 5.09 8.29 -14.28
CA LEU A 362 3.82 8.87 -13.86
C LEU A 362 4.03 10.07 -12.93
N PHE A 363 5.10 10.09 -12.13
CA PHE A 363 5.48 11.28 -11.38
C PHE A 363 5.93 12.40 -12.32
N ASP A 364 6.72 12.10 -13.35
CA ASP A 364 7.18 13.10 -14.32
C ASP A 364 5.99 13.73 -15.06
N LYS A 365 4.98 12.93 -15.42
CA LYS A 365 3.70 13.41 -15.98
C LYS A 365 3.03 14.41 -15.03
N PHE A 366 2.97 14.13 -13.73
CA PHE A 366 2.39 15.06 -12.76
C PHE A 366 3.15 16.38 -12.72
N ILE A 367 4.49 16.35 -12.71
CA ILE A 367 5.33 17.55 -12.74
C ILE A 367 5.10 18.37 -14.01
N ASP A 368 4.93 17.72 -15.16
CA ASP A 368 4.62 18.41 -16.41
C ASP A 368 3.28 19.14 -16.35
N GLU A 369 2.27 18.59 -15.67
CA GLU A 369 1.01 19.31 -15.41
C GLU A 369 1.20 20.50 -14.46
N LEU A 370 2.04 20.37 -13.43
CA LEU A 370 2.38 21.50 -12.53
C LEU A 370 3.08 22.64 -13.30
N ARG A 371 3.99 22.31 -14.21
CA ARG A 371 4.69 23.29 -15.06
C ARG A 371 3.72 24.08 -15.93
N LYS A 372 2.73 23.43 -16.53
CA LYS A 372 1.73 24.08 -17.39
C LYS A 372 0.87 25.09 -16.65
N VAL A 373 0.62 24.89 -15.34
CA VAL A 373 -0.19 25.80 -14.53
C VAL A 373 0.63 26.99 -14.00
N LYS A 374 1.95 26.84 -13.89
CA LYS A 374 2.86 27.94 -13.51
C LYS A 374 3.31 28.84 -14.65
N ALA A 375 3.37 28.31 -15.87
CA ALA A 375 3.68 29.06 -17.09
C ALA A 375 2.54 30.00 -17.45
#